data_AF-A0A7I9YGE8-F1
#
_entry.id   AF-A0A7I9YGE8-F1
#
_cell.length_a   1.000
_cell.length_b   1.000
_cell.length_c   1.000
_cell.angle_alpha   90.00
_cell.angle_beta   90.00
_cell.angle_gamma   90.00
#
_symmetry.space_group_name_H-M   'P 1'
#
loop_
_entity.id
_entity.type
_entity.pdbx_description
1 polymer ?
#
loop_
_entity_poly.entity_id
_entity_poly.type
_entity_poly.pdbx_seq_one_letter_code
_entity_poly.pdbx_strand_id
1 'polypeptide(L)'
;MTDGTRIRDTVDFARLNTLRDFGVSLSDDSKLRGCGRTFRRGSAGSSREVLEGVRACRRKWLCPRCGYRAVRDESERLEKLLLEWTTGEGAVGLLTLTQRHQLGDGLADLWDRLEAGWAAITRGSGWRTDQNAFGLRGYIRVTEVVHHPSTGWNVHFHVLLLLDYLLDEGDLDRLKTSLADRYCRGIESHGGQVALRAQSLQLMRAGTERYVAWYHCKGTGPLWTRDGSRSPIAILSDLETNGEGLELWQEFTAAVTDQRRVKFSASKNIDALRPRCGRIPY
;
A
#
# COMPACT_ATOMS: atom_id res chain seq x y z
N MET A 1 -19.23 8.86 -18.56
CA MET A 1 -19.42 7.43 -18.85
C MET A 1 -18.04 6.79 -18.92
N THR A 2 -17.60 6.20 -17.81
CA THR A 2 -16.48 5.25 -17.78
C THR A 2 -17.00 4.05 -17.02
N ASP A 3 -17.06 2.96 -17.78
CA ASP A 3 -17.54 1.63 -17.44
C ASP A 3 -17.33 1.28 -15.96
N GLY A 4 -18.44 1.02 -15.27
CA GLY A 4 -18.44 0.40 -13.96
C GLY A 4 -17.93 -1.02 -14.10
N THR A 5 -16.61 -1.16 -14.13
CA THR A 5 -15.93 -2.45 -14.15
C THR A 5 -16.45 -3.23 -12.96
N ARG A 6 -17.31 -4.22 -13.21
CA ARG A 6 -17.70 -5.20 -12.20
C ARG A 6 -16.39 -5.81 -11.71
N ILE A 7 -15.96 -5.43 -10.50
CA ILE A 7 -14.85 -6.08 -9.80
C ILE A 7 -15.32 -7.50 -9.48
N ARG A 8 -15.23 -8.37 -10.49
CA ARG A 8 -15.32 -9.82 -10.38
C ARG A 8 -14.01 -10.36 -10.91
N ASP A 9 -12.93 -10.07 -10.18
CA ASP A 9 -11.73 -10.88 -10.25
C ASP A 9 -12.13 -12.26 -9.69
N THR A 10 -12.50 -13.20 -10.56
CA THR A 10 -12.51 -14.61 -10.19
C THR A 10 -11.07 -14.98 -9.90
N VAL A 11 -10.71 -14.90 -8.62
CA VAL A 11 -9.37 -15.22 -8.17
C VAL A 11 -9.14 -16.71 -8.27
N ASP A 12 -8.13 -17.06 -9.05
CA ASP A 12 -7.64 -18.43 -9.14
C ASP A 12 -6.84 -18.76 -7.88
N PHE A 13 -7.58 -19.26 -6.88
CA PHE A 13 -7.01 -19.72 -5.63
C PHE A 13 -6.07 -20.92 -5.80
N ALA A 14 -6.24 -21.73 -6.84
CA ALA A 14 -5.33 -22.83 -7.14
C ALA A 14 -3.99 -22.26 -7.61
N ARG A 15 -3.98 -21.32 -8.56
CA ARG A 15 -2.76 -20.61 -8.99
C ARG A 15 -2.05 -19.92 -7.83
N LEU A 16 -2.78 -19.22 -6.96
CA LEU A 16 -2.18 -18.59 -5.77
C LEU A 16 -1.58 -19.62 -4.80
N ASN A 17 -2.14 -20.83 -4.70
CA ASN A 17 -1.58 -21.91 -3.89
C ASN A 17 -0.29 -22.46 -4.51
N THR A 18 -0.28 -22.75 -5.82
CA THR A 18 0.92 -23.17 -6.55
C THR A 18 2.04 -22.15 -6.37
N LEU A 19 1.73 -20.87 -6.57
CA LEU A 19 2.71 -19.79 -6.45
C LEU A 19 3.20 -19.60 -5.01
N ARG A 20 2.34 -19.85 -4.01
CA ARG A 20 2.76 -19.89 -2.60
C ARG A 20 3.76 -21.02 -2.37
N ASP A 21 3.48 -22.22 -2.87
CA ASP A 21 4.33 -23.39 -2.63
C ASP A 21 5.70 -23.23 -3.31
N PHE A 22 5.72 -22.64 -4.51
CA PHE A 22 6.96 -22.20 -5.16
C PHE A 22 7.70 -21.11 -4.39
N GLY A 23 7.01 -20.05 -3.94
CA GLY A 23 7.65 -19.02 -3.10
C GLY A 23 8.21 -19.58 -1.78
N VAL A 24 7.61 -20.65 -1.24
CA VAL A 24 8.12 -21.38 -0.07
C VAL A 24 9.37 -22.18 -0.39
N SER A 25 9.49 -22.80 -1.57
CA SER A 25 10.70 -23.54 -1.96
C SER A 25 11.91 -22.62 -2.18
N LEU A 26 11.67 -21.34 -2.45
CA LEU A 26 12.71 -20.31 -2.63
C LEU A 26 13.08 -19.56 -1.33
N SER A 27 12.52 -19.92 -0.17
CA SER A 27 12.65 -19.11 1.04
C SER A 27 13.00 -19.90 2.30
N ASP A 28 13.91 -19.34 3.11
CA ASP A 28 14.21 -19.81 4.46
C ASP A 28 13.32 -19.20 5.56
N ASP A 29 12.34 -18.36 5.20
CA ASP A 29 11.42 -17.78 6.18
C ASP A 29 10.55 -18.86 6.83
N SER A 30 10.79 -19.12 8.12
CA SER A 30 10.08 -20.15 8.89
C SER A 30 8.56 -19.92 8.97
N LYS A 31 8.09 -18.66 8.88
CA LYS A 31 6.66 -18.36 8.85
C LYS A 31 6.05 -18.73 7.50
N LEU A 32 6.76 -18.50 6.38
CA LEU A 32 6.32 -18.93 5.05
C LEU A 32 6.20 -20.45 4.95
N ARG A 33 7.21 -21.20 5.41
CA ARG A 33 7.24 -22.68 5.36
C ARG A 33 6.07 -23.38 6.07
N GLY A 34 5.45 -22.70 7.05
CA GLY A 34 4.26 -23.17 7.75
C GLY A 34 2.92 -22.80 7.09
N CYS A 35 2.93 -21.94 6.07
CA CYS A 35 1.71 -21.43 5.44
C CYS A 35 0.95 -22.54 4.71
N GLY A 36 -0.38 -22.54 4.79
CA GLY A 36 -1.22 -23.51 4.09
C GLY A 36 -1.39 -24.85 4.78
N ARG A 37 -0.58 -25.15 5.82
CA ARG A 37 -0.77 -26.37 6.64
C ARG A 37 -2.12 -26.33 7.34
N THR A 38 -2.88 -27.41 7.22
CA THR A 38 -4.11 -27.60 7.99
C THR A 38 -3.77 -28.05 9.41
N PHE A 39 -4.59 -27.63 10.36
CA PHE A 39 -4.51 -28.09 11.74
C PHE A 39 -5.92 -28.24 12.30
N ARG A 40 -6.06 -29.16 13.24
CA ARG A 40 -7.32 -29.42 13.93
C ARG A 40 -7.27 -28.74 15.29
N ARG A 41 -8.25 -27.88 15.58
CA ARG A 41 -8.43 -27.20 16.86
C ARG A 41 -9.67 -27.76 17.54
N GLY A 42 -9.47 -28.57 18.56
CA GLY A 42 -10.53 -28.98 19.49
C GLY A 42 -10.64 -28.03 20.68
N SER A 43 -11.81 -28.00 21.31
CA SER A 43 -11.93 -27.43 22.67
C SER A 43 -11.23 -28.37 23.65
N ALA A 44 -10.44 -27.83 24.59
CA ALA A 44 -9.74 -28.64 25.59
C ALA A 44 -10.75 -29.54 26.33
N GLY A 45 -10.58 -30.87 26.25
CA GLY A 45 -11.46 -31.86 26.88
C GLY A 45 -12.73 -32.25 26.12
N SER A 46 -12.99 -31.73 24.91
CA SER A 46 -14.14 -32.13 24.08
C SER A 46 -13.70 -32.93 22.85
N SER A 47 -14.29 -34.10 22.64
CA SER A 47 -14.13 -34.93 21.43
C SER A 47 -15.11 -34.57 20.30
N ARG A 48 -15.99 -33.59 20.50
CA ARG A 48 -17.18 -33.39 19.65
C ARG A 48 -17.13 -32.18 18.72
N GLU A 49 -16.21 -31.25 18.92
CA GLU A 49 -16.02 -30.12 17.99
C GLU A 49 -14.54 -29.96 17.64
N VAL A 50 -14.22 -30.31 16.39
CA VAL A 50 -12.90 -30.10 15.79
C VAL A 50 -13.05 -29.08 14.67
N LEU A 51 -12.53 -27.88 14.89
CA LEU A 51 -12.42 -26.88 13.83
C LEU A 51 -11.16 -27.18 13.00
N GLU A 52 -11.33 -27.39 11.71
CA GLU A 52 -10.20 -27.42 10.78
C GLU A 52 -9.80 -25.98 10.42
N GLY A 53 -8.55 -25.64 10.71
CA GLY A 53 -7.96 -24.34 10.44
C GLY A 53 -6.81 -24.44 9.44
N VAL A 54 -6.55 -23.37 8.70
CA VAL A 54 -5.38 -23.25 7.83
C VAL A 54 -4.44 -22.21 8.40
N ARG A 55 -3.16 -22.56 8.53
CA ARG A 55 -2.14 -21.63 9.04
C ARG A 55 -1.83 -20.57 7.98
N ALA A 56 -2.00 -19.30 8.35
CA ALA A 56 -1.60 -18.16 7.53
C ALA A 56 -0.25 -17.58 8.03
N CYS A 57 0.73 -17.43 7.14
CA CYS A 57 2.05 -16.87 7.50
C CYS A 57 2.02 -15.36 7.78
N ARG A 58 1.01 -14.66 7.25
CA ARG A 58 0.86 -13.19 7.30
C ARG A 58 2.04 -12.41 6.71
N ARG A 59 2.88 -13.05 5.91
CA ARG A 59 3.96 -12.41 5.13
C ARG A 59 3.36 -11.75 3.89
N LYS A 60 2.83 -10.54 4.06
CA LYS A 60 2.07 -9.81 3.03
C LYS A 60 2.86 -9.56 1.74
N TRP A 61 4.18 -9.46 1.83
CA TRP A 61 5.07 -9.22 0.69
C TRP A 61 5.44 -10.50 -0.07
N LEU A 62 5.67 -11.59 0.67
CA LEU A 62 6.30 -12.80 0.12
C LEU A 62 5.30 -13.92 -0.22
N CYS A 63 4.12 -13.92 0.38
CA CYS A 63 3.13 -14.98 0.19
C CYS A 63 1.98 -14.50 -0.69
N PRO A 64 1.81 -15.02 -1.92
CA PRO A 64 0.71 -14.62 -2.82
C PRO A 64 -0.67 -14.78 -2.17
N ARG A 65 -0.91 -15.87 -1.43
CA ARG A 65 -2.18 -16.12 -0.72
C ARG A 65 -2.43 -15.14 0.43
N CYS A 66 -1.45 -14.93 1.31
CA CYS A 66 -1.62 -14.06 2.46
C CYS A 66 -1.57 -12.57 2.07
N GLY A 67 -0.79 -12.23 1.05
CA GLY A 67 -0.76 -10.91 0.42
C GLY A 67 -2.12 -10.59 -0.18
N TYR A 68 -2.65 -11.47 -1.05
CA TYR A 68 -3.98 -11.31 -1.62
C TYR A 68 -5.07 -11.14 -0.55
N ARG A 69 -5.07 -11.99 0.48
CA ARG A 69 -6.03 -11.85 1.59
C ARG A 69 -5.89 -10.51 2.31
N ALA A 70 -4.67 -10.09 2.60
CA ALA A 70 -4.43 -8.81 3.27
C ALA A 70 -4.88 -7.60 2.42
N VAL A 71 -4.79 -7.70 1.10
CA VAL A 71 -5.32 -6.70 0.16
C VAL A 71 -6.81 -6.64 0.20
N ARG A 72 -7.48 -7.79 0.10
CA ARG A 72 -8.93 -7.90 0.18
C ARG A 72 -9.47 -7.34 1.49
N ASP A 73 -8.93 -7.81 2.61
CA ASP A 73 -9.31 -7.37 3.94
C ASP A 73 -9.11 -5.85 4.10
N GLU A 74 -8.01 -5.30 3.58
CA GLU A 74 -7.72 -3.85 3.64
C GLU A 74 -8.61 -3.03 2.69
N SER A 75 -8.82 -3.46 1.45
CA SER A 75 -9.72 -2.77 0.51
C SER A 75 -11.15 -2.71 1.02
N GLU A 76 -11.65 -3.79 1.63
CA GLU A 76 -13.00 -3.82 2.23
C GLU A 76 -13.08 -2.89 3.45
N ARG A 77 -12.02 -2.86 4.29
CA ARG A 77 -11.92 -1.89 5.41
C ARG A 77 -11.91 -0.46 4.90
N LEU A 78 -11.15 -0.17 3.85
CA LEU A 78 -11.05 1.17 3.27
C LEU A 78 -12.34 1.60 2.58
N GLU A 79 -13.02 0.71 1.86
CA GLU A 79 -14.33 1.01 1.26
C GLU A 79 -15.30 1.48 2.34
N LYS A 80 -15.42 0.72 3.44
CA LYS A 80 -16.28 1.11 4.57
C LYS A 80 -15.86 2.45 5.18
N LEU A 81 -14.57 2.62 5.46
CA LEU A 81 -14.06 3.86 6.07
C LEU A 81 -14.33 5.07 5.20
N LEU A 82 -14.07 4.98 3.89
CA LEU A 82 -14.25 6.07 2.95
C LEU A 82 -15.73 6.43 2.79
N LEU A 83 -16.62 5.44 2.73
CA LEU A 83 -18.07 5.66 2.69
C LEU A 83 -18.57 6.37 3.95
N GLU A 84 -18.13 5.94 5.13
CA GLU A 84 -18.47 6.61 6.39
C GLU A 84 -17.94 8.04 6.42
N TRP A 85 -16.71 8.26 5.92
CA TRP A 85 -16.07 9.58 5.90
C TRP A 85 -16.79 10.56 4.99
N THR A 86 -17.12 10.15 3.75
CA THR A 86 -17.78 11.02 2.78
C THR A 86 -19.25 11.24 3.11
N THR A 87 -19.94 10.27 3.72
CA THR A 87 -21.30 10.46 4.26
C THR A 87 -21.32 11.47 5.40
N GLY A 88 -20.24 11.56 6.18
CA GLY A 88 -20.04 12.59 7.19
C GLY A 88 -19.57 13.94 6.65
N GLU A 89 -19.72 14.21 5.36
CA GLU A 89 -19.31 15.44 4.65
C GLU A 89 -17.79 15.71 4.63
N GLY A 90 -16.97 14.73 5.03
CA GLY A 90 -15.52 14.81 4.91
C GLY A 90 -15.05 14.61 3.47
N ALA A 91 -13.89 15.18 3.14
CA ALA A 91 -13.24 14.96 1.85
C ALA A 91 -12.02 14.03 1.99
N VAL A 92 -11.58 13.46 0.86
CA VAL A 92 -10.42 12.56 0.82
C VAL A 92 -9.44 13.08 -0.23
N GLY A 93 -8.22 13.38 0.21
CA GLY A 93 -7.10 13.69 -0.66
C GLY A 93 -6.36 12.42 -1.07
N LEU A 94 -6.04 12.27 -2.35
CA LEU A 94 -5.24 11.20 -2.92
C LEU A 94 -3.85 11.75 -3.20
N LEU A 95 -2.92 11.49 -2.28
CA LEU A 95 -1.53 11.91 -2.37
C LEU A 95 -0.68 10.75 -2.91
N THR A 96 0.07 10.99 -3.97
CA THR A 96 1.08 10.06 -4.49
C THR A 96 2.46 10.66 -4.28
N LEU A 97 3.32 9.93 -3.58
CA LEU A 97 4.69 10.32 -3.27
C LEU A 97 5.68 9.36 -3.93
N THR A 98 6.59 9.91 -4.72
CA THR A 98 7.58 9.14 -5.50
C THR A 98 8.95 9.80 -5.47
N GLN A 99 9.96 9.12 -5.99
CA GLN A 99 11.31 9.64 -6.14
C GLN A 99 11.83 9.33 -7.54
N ARG A 100 12.92 9.99 -7.94
CA ARG A 100 13.63 9.57 -9.14
C ARG A 100 14.29 8.21 -8.90
N HIS A 101 14.19 7.33 -9.88
CA HIS A 101 14.85 6.04 -9.89
C HIS A 101 15.41 5.75 -11.29
N GLN A 102 16.38 4.86 -11.37
CA GLN A 102 16.95 4.31 -12.59
C GLN A 102 17.23 2.82 -12.44
N LEU A 103 17.58 2.16 -13.55
CA LEU A 103 17.72 0.70 -13.60
C LEU A 103 18.69 0.12 -12.55
N GLY A 104 19.77 0.83 -12.23
CA GLY A 104 20.78 0.37 -11.28
C GLY A 104 20.53 0.73 -9.81
N ASP A 105 19.43 1.41 -9.48
CA ASP A 105 19.14 1.76 -8.09
C ASP A 105 18.61 0.55 -7.32
N GLY A 106 19.26 0.23 -6.19
CA GLY A 106 18.83 -0.86 -5.31
C GLY A 106 17.50 -0.57 -4.61
N LEU A 107 16.63 -1.57 -4.53
CA LEU A 107 15.29 -1.45 -3.94
C LEU A 107 15.34 -1.01 -2.47
N ALA A 108 16.28 -1.56 -1.68
CA ALA A 108 16.40 -1.23 -0.26
C ALA A 108 16.71 0.26 -0.04
N ASP A 109 17.64 0.81 -0.82
CA ASP A 109 18.03 2.22 -0.75
C ASP A 109 16.89 3.15 -1.16
N LEU A 110 16.20 2.80 -2.26
CA LEU A 110 15.00 3.54 -2.69
C LEU A 110 13.94 3.53 -1.58
N TRP A 111 13.70 2.39 -0.95
CA TRP A 111 12.69 2.30 0.10
C TRP A 111 13.09 3.08 1.36
N ASP A 112 14.37 3.07 1.75
CA ASP A 112 14.88 3.82 2.90
C ASP A 112 14.73 5.33 2.70
N ARG A 113 15.04 5.83 1.51
CA ARG A 113 14.80 7.24 1.13
C ARG A 113 13.32 7.59 1.27
N LEU A 114 12.43 6.74 0.75
CA LEU A 114 10.98 6.95 0.84
C LEU A 114 10.49 7.04 2.28
N GLU A 115 10.91 6.11 3.13
CA GLU A 115 10.54 6.13 4.55
C GLU A 115 11.09 7.37 5.27
N ALA A 116 12.27 7.87 4.87
CA ALA A 116 12.79 9.14 5.36
C ALA A 116 11.95 10.34 4.90
N GLY A 117 11.56 10.38 3.63
CA GLY A 117 10.61 11.38 3.09
C GLY A 117 9.29 11.38 3.85
N TRP A 118 8.73 10.20 4.10
CA TRP A 118 7.48 10.06 4.86
C TRP A 118 7.64 10.47 6.33
N ALA A 119 8.76 10.11 6.94
CA ALA A 119 9.10 10.54 8.29
C ALA A 119 9.19 12.08 8.37
N ALA A 120 9.77 12.75 7.38
CA ALA A 120 9.84 14.21 7.34
C ALA A 120 8.46 14.88 7.19
N ILE A 121 7.49 14.23 6.54
CA ILE A 121 6.10 14.71 6.50
C ILE A 121 5.44 14.64 7.88
N THR A 122 5.57 13.48 8.53
CA THR A 122 4.72 13.09 9.68
C THR A 122 5.33 13.37 11.04
N ARG A 123 6.66 13.53 11.12
CA ARG A 123 7.35 13.88 12.36
C ARG A 123 7.46 15.40 12.48
N GLY A 124 7.19 15.92 13.68
CA GLY A 124 7.38 17.33 14.00
C GLY A 124 6.10 18.19 13.92
N SER A 125 6.29 19.50 14.10
CA SER A 125 5.20 20.47 14.16
C SER A 125 4.50 20.70 12.81
N GLY A 126 5.20 20.50 11.69
CA GLY A 126 4.65 20.71 10.34
C GLY A 126 3.40 19.90 10.07
N TRP A 127 3.38 18.62 10.47
CA TRP A 127 2.16 17.80 10.39
C TRP A 127 1.00 18.48 11.13
N ARG A 128 1.20 18.86 12.40
CA ARG A 128 0.18 19.53 13.21
C ARG A 128 -0.27 20.87 12.63
N THR A 129 0.65 21.63 12.02
CA THR A 129 0.32 22.86 11.30
C THR A 129 -0.64 22.58 10.15
N ASP A 130 -0.36 21.57 9.32
CA ASP A 130 -1.25 21.21 8.21
C ASP A 130 -2.60 20.66 8.72
N GLN A 131 -2.60 19.90 9.84
CA GLN A 131 -3.84 19.47 10.48
C GLN A 131 -4.74 20.65 10.86
N ASN A 132 -4.15 21.70 11.44
CA ASN A 132 -4.89 22.88 11.88
C ASN A 132 -5.29 23.81 10.73
N ALA A 133 -4.45 23.92 9.69
CA ALA A 133 -4.69 24.79 8.55
C ALA A 133 -5.74 24.21 7.61
N PHE A 134 -5.64 22.92 7.27
CA PHE A 134 -6.40 22.29 6.19
C PHE A 134 -7.43 21.25 6.66
N GLY A 135 -7.68 21.16 7.97
CA GLY A 135 -8.61 20.16 8.51
C GLY A 135 -8.12 18.73 8.29
N LEU A 136 -6.80 18.49 8.21
CA LEU A 136 -6.23 17.17 8.00
C LEU A 136 -6.30 16.32 9.28
N ARG A 137 -7.10 15.25 9.25
CA ARG A 137 -7.43 14.43 10.43
C ARG A 137 -6.56 13.20 10.59
N GLY A 138 -6.11 12.64 9.48
CA GLY A 138 -5.30 11.44 9.47
C GLY A 138 -4.98 10.99 8.07
N TYR A 139 -4.28 9.87 7.99
CA TYR A 139 -3.91 9.26 6.73
C TYR A 139 -4.04 7.74 6.77
N ILE A 140 -4.20 7.14 5.60
CA ILE A 140 -3.85 5.76 5.30
C ILE A 140 -2.81 5.77 4.19
N ARG A 141 -1.68 5.11 4.40
CA ARG A 141 -0.58 4.94 3.43
C ARG A 141 -0.50 3.49 2.99
N VAL A 142 -0.42 3.30 1.67
CA VAL A 142 -0.10 2.04 1.02
C VAL A 142 1.24 2.19 0.29
N THR A 143 2.11 1.20 0.45
CA THR A 143 3.35 1.13 -0.33
C THR A 143 3.14 0.25 -1.56
N GLU A 144 3.37 0.82 -2.73
CA GLU A 144 3.39 0.11 -4.01
C GLU A 144 4.85 -0.11 -4.44
N VAL A 145 5.12 -1.30 -4.99
CA VAL A 145 6.43 -1.69 -5.51
C VAL A 145 6.20 -2.35 -6.86
N VAL A 146 6.84 -1.83 -7.88
CA VAL A 146 6.89 -2.43 -9.22
C VAL A 146 8.31 -2.37 -9.75
N HIS A 147 8.63 -3.23 -10.70
CA HIS A 147 9.87 -3.19 -11.45
C HIS A 147 9.57 -3.06 -12.94
N HIS A 148 10.24 -2.13 -13.60
CA HIS A 148 10.18 -1.96 -15.04
C HIS A 148 11.53 -2.32 -15.69
N PRO A 149 11.56 -3.14 -16.76
CA PRO A 149 12.82 -3.62 -17.35
C PRO A 149 13.82 -2.53 -17.76
N SER A 150 13.37 -1.34 -18.13
CA SER A 150 14.27 -0.25 -18.55
C SER A 150 14.54 0.82 -17.49
N THR A 151 13.77 0.87 -16.40
CA THR A 151 13.87 1.95 -15.39
C THR A 151 14.03 1.43 -13.96
N GLY A 152 14.09 0.11 -13.78
CA GLY A 152 14.39 -0.53 -12.50
C GLY A 152 13.21 -0.55 -11.55
N TRP A 153 13.53 -0.60 -10.25
CA TRP A 153 12.55 -0.55 -9.18
C TRP A 153 11.89 0.82 -9.08
N ASN A 154 10.57 0.79 -8.96
CA ASN A 154 9.75 1.92 -8.58
C ASN A 154 8.96 1.53 -7.33
N VAL A 155 9.46 1.98 -6.19
CA VAL A 155 8.72 1.99 -4.94
C VAL A 155 8.14 3.40 -4.74
N HIS A 156 6.88 3.49 -4.33
CA HIS A 156 6.19 4.76 -4.07
C HIS A 156 5.03 4.59 -3.08
N PHE A 157 4.53 5.71 -2.55
CA PHE A 157 3.41 5.71 -1.62
C PHE A 157 2.15 6.28 -2.27
N HIS A 158 1.04 5.58 -2.06
CA HIS A 158 -0.30 6.15 -2.18
C HIS A 158 -0.84 6.43 -0.79
N VAL A 159 -1.31 7.65 -0.57
CA VAL A 159 -1.76 8.13 0.74
C VAL A 159 -3.14 8.74 0.62
N LEU A 160 -4.10 8.14 1.31
CA LEU A 160 -5.43 8.70 1.53
C LEU A 160 -5.34 9.67 2.70
N LEU A 161 -5.51 10.96 2.45
CA LEU A 161 -5.60 12.01 3.45
C LEU A 161 -7.07 12.25 3.80
N LEU A 162 -7.41 12.10 5.08
CA LEU A 162 -8.76 12.34 5.57
C LEU A 162 -8.90 13.80 5.98
N LEU A 163 -9.72 14.56 5.24
CA LEU A 163 -9.95 15.99 5.43
C LEU A 163 -11.33 16.22 6.04
N ASP A 164 -11.44 17.19 6.95
CA ASP A 164 -12.71 17.57 7.57
C ASP A 164 -13.73 18.11 6.56
N TYR A 165 -13.27 18.70 5.46
CA TYR A 165 -14.10 19.34 4.44
C TYR A 165 -13.37 19.37 3.09
N LEU A 166 -14.12 19.69 2.03
CA LEU A 166 -13.57 19.91 0.70
C LEU A 166 -12.70 21.17 0.69
N LEU A 167 -11.43 21.04 0.27
CA LEU A 167 -10.54 22.18 0.07
C LEU A 167 -10.77 22.77 -1.32
N ASP A 168 -10.66 24.10 -1.43
CA ASP A 168 -10.54 24.74 -2.74
C ASP A 168 -9.17 24.46 -3.39
N GLU A 169 -9.02 24.85 -4.65
CA GLU A 169 -7.78 24.58 -5.41
C GLU A 169 -6.54 25.23 -4.78
N GLY A 170 -6.69 26.43 -4.19
CA GLY A 170 -5.59 27.15 -3.56
C GLY A 170 -5.11 26.47 -2.29
N ASP A 171 -6.03 26.08 -1.41
CA ASP A 171 -5.71 25.36 -0.18
C ASP A 171 -5.20 23.94 -0.45
N LEU A 172 -5.72 23.27 -1.49
CA LEU A 172 -5.21 21.98 -1.93
C LEU A 172 -3.76 22.08 -2.42
N ASP A 173 -3.42 23.10 -3.21
CA ASP A 173 -2.05 23.32 -3.68
C ASP A 173 -1.10 23.71 -2.53
N ARG A 174 -1.56 24.53 -1.57
CA ARG A 174 -0.80 24.87 -0.36
C ARG A 174 -0.52 23.63 0.50
N LEU A 175 -1.52 22.77 0.70
CA LEU A 175 -1.35 21.51 1.41
C LEU A 175 -0.37 20.60 0.66
N LYS A 176 -0.55 20.42 -0.66
CA LYS A 176 0.36 19.64 -1.51
C LYS A 176 1.79 20.13 -1.36
N THR A 177 2.02 21.43 -1.51
CA THR A 177 3.34 22.04 -1.44
C THR A 177 3.97 21.84 -0.08
N SER A 178 3.23 22.08 1.02
CA SER A 178 3.70 21.86 2.40
C SER A 178 4.16 20.41 2.64
N LEU A 179 3.37 19.43 2.18
CA LEU A 179 3.70 18.00 2.32
C LEU A 179 4.87 17.60 1.41
N ALA A 180 4.82 17.98 0.13
CA ALA A 180 5.81 17.60 -0.86
C ALA A 180 7.19 18.21 -0.58
N ASP A 181 7.25 19.45 -0.09
CA ASP A 181 8.49 20.12 0.29
C ASP A 181 9.20 19.42 1.45
N ARG A 182 8.45 19.04 2.51
CA ARG A 182 9.01 18.21 3.60
C ARG A 182 9.46 16.83 3.12
N TYR A 183 8.68 16.20 2.26
CA TYR A 183 9.03 14.94 1.66
C TYR A 183 10.33 15.03 0.84
N CYS A 184 10.46 16.06 0.00
CA CYS A 184 11.64 16.26 -0.85
C CYS A 184 12.91 16.38 0.00
N ARG A 185 12.87 17.21 1.07
CA ARG A 185 13.98 17.30 2.02
C ARG A 185 14.37 15.96 2.64
N GLY A 186 13.38 15.13 2.99
CA GLY A 186 13.63 13.81 3.54
C GLY A 186 14.35 12.90 2.55
N ILE A 187 13.93 12.90 1.28
CA ILE A 187 14.60 12.14 0.21
C ILE A 187 16.03 12.65 -0.02
N GLU A 188 16.22 13.96 -0.15
CA GLU A 188 17.52 14.60 -0.43
C GLU A 188 18.52 14.36 0.71
N SER A 189 18.07 14.43 1.97
CA SER A 189 18.91 14.12 3.13
C SER A 189 19.41 12.67 3.18
N HIS A 190 18.80 11.77 2.40
CA HIS A 190 19.19 10.36 2.24
C HIS A 190 19.80 10.08 0.86
N GLY A 191 20.32 11.12 0.20
CA GLY A 191 21.04 11.02 -1.07
C GLY A 191 20.17 10.74 -2.29
N GLY A 192 18.84 10.85 -2.16
CA GLY A 192 17.91 10.65 -3.27
C GLY A 192 17.70 11.92 -4.10
N GLN A 193 17.18 11.73 -5.32
CA GLN A 193 16.72 12.82 -6.18
C GLN A 193 15.20 12.81 -6.27
N VAL A 194 14.59 13.98 -6.27
CA VAL A 194 13.14 14.14 -6.22
C VAL A 194 12.74 15.48 -6.83
N ALA A 195 11.52 15.57 -7.33
CA ALA A 195 10.97 16.83 -7.81
C ALA A 195 9.59 17.05 -7.18
N LEU A 196 9.35 18.26 -6.68
CA LEU A 196 8.07 18.66 -6.11
C LEU A 196 6.93 18.46 -7.12
N ARG A 197 7.16 18.80 -8.40
CA ARG A 197 6.19 18.62 -9.49
C ARG A 197 5.83 17.16 -9.79
N ALA A 198 6.68 16.21 -9.38
CA ALA A 198 6.41 14.78 -9.56
C ALA A 198 5.50 14.22 -8.45
N GLN A 199 5.26 15.00 -7.40
CA GLN A 199 4.31 14.65 -6.34
C GLN A 199 2.93 15.18 -6.74
N SER A 200 1.88 14.40 -6.50
CA SER A 200 0.51 14.78 -6.84
C SER A 200 -0.42 14.67 -5.64
N LEU A 201 -1.28 15.66 -5.46
CA LEU A 201 -2.41 15.62 -4.55
C LEU A 201 -3.66 16.02 -5.34
N GLN A 202 -4.66 15.15 -5.33
CA GLN A 202 -5.96 15.39 -5.97
C GLN A 202 -7.08 14.98 -5.03
N LEU A 203 -8.28 15.54 -5.19
CA LEU A 203 -9.43 15.16 -4.39
C LEU A 203 -10.10 13.91 -4.99
N MET A 204 -10.51 12.98 -4.13
CA MET A 204 -11.35 11.87 -4.52
C MET A 204 -12.69 12.38 -5.01
N ARG A 205 -13.16 11.86 -6.14
CA ARG A 205 -14.53 12.10 -6.62
C ARG A 205 -15.53 11.33 -5.76
N ALA A 206 -16.57 12.00 -5.26
CA ALA A 206 -17.66 11.35 -4.55
C ALA A 206 -18.28 10.21 -5.38
N GLY A 207 -18.62 9.09 -4.74
CA GLY A 207 -19.14 7.89 -5.40
C GLY A 207 -18.06 6.98 -6.01
N THR A 208 -16.78 7.28 -5.80
CA THR A 208 -15.65 6.42 -6.25
C THR A 208 -14.96 5.68 -5.10
N GLU A 209 -15.52 5.69 -3.90
CA GLU A 209 -14.92 5.16 -2.65
C GLU A 209 -14.45 3.71 -2.82
N ARG A 210 -15.32 2.84 -3.34
CA ARG A 210 -15.01 1.43 -3.60
C ARG A 210 -13.87 1.27 -4.60
N TYR A 211 -13.89 2.06 -5.68
CA TYR A 211 -12.85 2.02 -6.70
C TYR A 211 -11.51 2.47 -6.13
N VAL A 212 -11.51 3.59 -5.39
CA VAL A 212 -10.32 4.13 -4.73
C VAL A 212 -9.74 3.14 -3.73
N ALA A 213 -10.59 2.54 -2.88
CA ALA A 213 -10.19 1.54 -1.89
C ALA A 213 -9.53 0.29 -2.52
N TRP A 214 -10.04 -0.19 -3.65
CA TRP A 214 -9.42 -1.29 -4.39
C TRP A 214 -8.14 -0.85 -5.11
N TYR A 215 -8.20 0.27 -5.85
CA TYR A 215 -7.11 0.75 -6.68
C TYR A 215 -5.85 1.07 -5.87
N HIS A 216 -6.00 1.63 -4.67
CA HIS A 216 -4.88 1.94 -3.78
C HIS A 216 -4.14 0.69 -3.29
N CYS A 217 -4.78 -0.49 -3.34
CA CYS A 217 -4.18 -1.75 -2.93
C CYS A 217 -3.71 -2.62 -4.12
N LYS A 218 -4.04 -2.27 -5.37
CA LYS A 218 -3.91 -3.18 -6.54
C LYS A 218 -2.47 -3.63 -6.81
N GLY A 219 -1.47 -2.75 -6.64
CA GLY A 219 -0.06 -3.01 -6.93
C GLY A 219 0.60 -4.04 -5.99
N THR A 220 -0.18 -4.58 -5.05
CA THR A 220 0.33 -5.45 -4.01
C THR A 220 -0.02 -6.94 -4.20
N GLY A 221 -0.79 -7.27 -5.26
CA GLY A 221 -0.98 -8.61 -5.82
C GLY A 221 -0.22 -8.82 -7.14
N PRO A 222 -0.41 -9.94 -7.88
CA PRO A 222 0.20 -10.12 -9.20
C PRO A 222 -0.35 -9.08 -10.17
N LEU A 223 0.54 -8.26 -10.73
CA LEU A 223 0.21 -7.19 -11.66
C LEU A 223 1.26 -7.15 -12.77
N TRP A 224 0.79 -7.26 -14.01
CA TRP A 224 1.54 -6.95 -15.22
C TRP A 224 0.85 -5.78 -15.91
N THR A 225 1.62 -4.76 -16.27
CA THR A 225 1.13 -3.59 -17.00
C THR A 225 1.54 -3.66 -18.47
N ARG A 226 0.81 -2.94 -19.34
CA ARG A 226 1.10 -2.91 -20.78
C ARG A 226 2.47 -2.33 -21.13
N ASP A 227 3.01 -1.48 -20.25
CA ASP A 227 4.35 -0.92 -20.41
C ASP A 227 5.47 -1.91 -20.01
N GLY A 228 5.14 -3.08 -19.46
CA GLY A 228 6.12 -4.08 -19.05
C GLY A 228 6.50 -4.02 -17.56
N SER A 229 5.90 -3.13 -16.78
CA SER A 229 6.07 -3.14 -15.32
C SER A 229 5.44 -4.37 -14.68
N ARG A 230 6.10 -4.89 -13.64
CA ARG A 230 5.67 -6.08 -12.90
C ARG A 230 5.68 -5.79 -11.41
N SER A 231 4.65 -6.23 -10.69
CA SER A 231 4.74 -6.31 -9.22
C SER A 231 5.64 -7.47 -8.79
N PRO A 232 6.13 -7.48 -7.54
CA PRO A 232 6.93 -8.60 -7.02
C PRO A 232 6.26 -9.97 -7.15
N ILE A 233 4.92 -10.05 -7.02
CA ILE A 233 4.20 -11.32 -7.17
C ILE A 233 4.08 -11.72 -8.65
N ALA A 234 4.03 -10.75 -9.57
CA ALA A 234 4.16 -11.03 -11.00
C ALA A 234 5.56 -11.56 -11.35
N ILE A 235 6.62 -10.97 -10.78
CA ILE A 235 8.00 -11.46 -10.93
C ILE A 235 8.12 -12.91 -10.42
N LEU A 236 7.56 -13.23 -9.26
CA LEU A 236 7.53 -14.61 -8.75
C LEU A 236 6.78 -15.56 -9.70
N SER A 237 5.70 -15.09 -10.32
CA SER A 237 4.92 -15.89 -11.28
C SER A 237 5.67 -16.12 -12.59
N ASP A 238 6.37 -15.12 -13.10
CA ASP A 238 7.25 -15.27 -14.27
C ASP A 238 8.36 -16.27 -13.93
N LEU A 239 9.06 -16.10 -12.80
CA LEU A 239 10.11 -17.00 -12.33
C LEU A 239 9.64 -18.45 -12.24
N GLU A 240 8.43 -18.70 -11.75
CA GLU A 240 7.85 -20.05 -11.69
C GLU A 240 7.50 -20.61 -13.08
N THR A 241 7.09 -19.75 -14.01
CA THR A 241 6.58 -20.15 -15.32
C THR A 241 7.70 -20.37 -16.34
N ASN A 242 8.69 -19.46 -16.36
CA ASN A 242 9.72 -19.39 -17.39
C ASN A 242 11.14 -19.16 -16.86
N GLY A 243 11.33 -19.08 -15.54
CA GLY A 243 12.64 -18.88 -14.91
C GLY A 243 13.13 -17.43 -14.88
N GLU A 244 12.38 -16.47 -15.41
CA GLU A 244 12.80 -15.07 -15.44
C GLU A 244 12.60 -14.35 -14.10
N GLY A 245 13.57 -13.49 -13.73
CA GLY A 245 13.44 -12.59 -12.58
C GLY A 245 13.92 -13.16 -11.25
N LEU A 246 14.76 -14.20 -11.25
CA LEU A 246 15.36 -14.78 -10.04
C LEU A 246 16.10 -13.72 -9.20
N GLU A 247 16.98 -12.93 -9.82
CA GLU A 247 17.75 -11.89 -9.13
C GLU A 247 16.84 -10.81 -8.54
N LEU A 248 15.81 -10.39 -9.29
CA LEU A 248 14.82 -9.42 -8.81
C LEU A 248 14.02 -9.96 -7.62
N TRP A 249 13.65 -11.24 -7.65
CA TRP A 249 12.95 -11.88 -6.54
C TRP A 249 13.83 -12.00 -5.30
N GLN A 250 15.12 -12.30 -5.47
CA GLN A 250 16.10 -12.36 -4.39
C GLN A 250 16.30 -10.98 -3.75
N GLU A 251 16.51 -9.94 -4.57
CA GLU A 251 16.65 -8.56 -4.10
C GLU A 251 15.38 -8.10 -3.35
N PHE A 252 14.20 -8.35 -3.92
CA PHE A 252 12.93 -8.02 -3.27
C PHE A 252 12.77 -8.74 -1.94
N THR A 253 13.11 -10.03 -1.88
CA THR A 253 13.00 -10.83 -0.66
C THR A 253 13.89 -10.26 0.42
N ALA A 254 15.17 -10.02 0.13
CA ALA A 254 16.12 -9.41 1.07
C ALA A 254 15.59 -8.06 1.60
N ALA A 255 15.11 -7.19 0.70
CA ALA A 255 14.61 -5.87 1.05
C ALA A 255 13.42 -5.88 2.04
N VAL A 256 12.58 -6.93 2.02
CA VAL A 256 11.39 -7.06 2.90
C VAL A 256 11.57 -8.03 4.07
N THR A 257 12.65 -8.83 4.11
CA THR A 257 12.99 -9.71 5.23
C THR A 257 13.94 -9.05 6.22
N ASP A 258 14.98 -8.39 5.71
CA ASP A 258 16.09 -7.89 6.52
C ASP A 258 15.68 -6.66 7.30
N GLN A 259 14.79 -5.86 6.69
CA GLN A 259 14.12 -4.75 7.33
C GLN A 259 12.61 -4.97 7.36
N ARG A 260 11.96 -4.49 8.43
CA ARG A 260 10.50 -4.55 8.53
C ARG A 260 9.86 -3.51 7.60
N ARG A 261 9.57 -3.89 6.36
CA ARG A 261 8.82 -3.07 5.40
C ARG A 261 7.31 -3.12 5.64
N VAL A 262 6.67 -1.95 5.72
CA VAL A 262 5.24 -1.82 5.99
C VAL A 262 4.47 -1.63 4.68
N LYS A 263 3.53 -2.53 4.41
CA LYS A 263 2.63 -2.45 3.24
C LYS A 263 1.49 -1.46 3.44
N PHE A 264 0.86 -1.51 4.61
CA PHE A 264 -0.27 -0.67 4.99
C PHE A 264 0.02 -0.01 6.33
N SER A 265 -0.09 1.31 6.40
CA SER A 265 0.09 2.11 7.61
C SER A 265 -1.05 3.11 7.71
N ALA A 266 -1.53 3.42 8.92
CA ALA A 266 -2.52 4.46 9.12
C ALA A 266 -2.19 5.30 10.36
N SER A 267 -2.80 6.48 10.47
CA SER A 267 -2.78 7.25 11.71
C SER A 267 -3.40 6.48 12.87
N LYS A 268 -3.02 6.82 14.11
CA LYS A 268 -3.62 6.20 15.30
C LYS A 268 -5.13 6.45 15.33
N ASN A 269 -5.89 5.42 15.72
CA ASN A 269 -7.35 5.47 15.86
C ASN A 269 -8.10 5.84 14.57
N ILE A 270 -7.54 5.57 13.39
CA ILE A 270 -8.11 5.96 12.08
C ILE A 270 -9.58 5.53 11.93
N ASP A 271 -9.94 4.32 12.37
CA ASP A 271 -11.30 3.77 12.21
C ASP A 271 -12.33 4.47 13.11
N ALA A 272 -11.89 5.12 14.18
CA ALA A 272 -12.73 5.87 15.11
C ALA A 272 -12.84 7.37 14.74
N LEU A 273 -12.03 7.85 13.79
CA LEU A 273 -12.12 9.24 13.36
C LEU A 273 -13.42 9.49 12.61
N ARG A 274 -13.97 10.68 12.79
CA ARG A 274 -15.08 11.23 12.01
C ARG A 274 -14.72 12.66 11.58
N PRO A 275 -15.18 13.15 10.42
CA PRO A 275 -15.04 14.55 10.06
C PRO A 275 -15.58 15.44 11.18
N ARG A 276 -14.90 16.55 11.47
CA ARG A 276 -15.45 17.57 12.37
C ARG A 276 -16.43 18.39 11.54
N CYS A 277 -17.73 18.31 11.85
CA CYS A 277 -18.68 19.28 11.31
C CYS A 277 -18.25 20.69 11.75
N GLY A 278 -18.04 21.58 10.79
CA GLY A 278 -17.87 23.01 11.03
C GLY A 278 -16.43 23.51 10.89
N ARG A 279 -16.17 24.15 9.75
CA ARG A 279 -15.52 25.47 9.72
C ARG A 279 -16.33 26.32 8.74
N ILE A 280 -17.10 27.28 9.27
CA ILE A 280 -17.54 28.42 8.46
C ILE A 280 -16.24 29.15 8.10
N PRO A 281 -15.89 29.29 6.82
CA PRO A 281 -14.77 30.12 6.44
C PRO A 281 -15.09 31.55 6.87
N TYR A 282 -14.21 32.15 7.68
CA TYR A 282 -14.19 33.60 7.87
C TYR A 282 -13.68 34.26 6.60
#